data_AF-A0A9W6RF01-F1
#
_entry.id   AF-A0A9W6RF01-F1
#
_cell.length_a   1.000
_cell.length_b   1.000
_cell.length_c   1.000
_cell.angle_alpha   90.00
_cell.angle_beta   90.00
_cell.angle_gamma   90.00
#
_symmetry.space_group_name_H-M   'P 1'
#
loop_
_entity.id
_entity.type
_entity.pdbx_description
1 polymer ?
#
loop_
_entity_poly.entity_id
_entity_poly.type
_entity_poly.pdbx_seq_one_letter_code
_entity_poly.pdbx_strand_id
1 'polypeptide(L)'
;MDFDEAADELYGVLPSEFTATRKRLAGELPRDDARRLTAMRRPTVPAWAVNLLVRDDAVGPVLELGERMRAAWSEGGDLTALDRERASLVEDLVRRARTLADEAGRPLSDAFADEVDETLRAAIADPSAADAVRAGRLDHPLRHTGFGPFGAAAPPARPKPPPRPAKKTREDEDAARAERERKDRERRAERARDAERKAEEAERSLAEWTSTLEEARGRLADAERELDDLRERVRDAEARRTGLARRAQVAEREHDRAERTAEEARRRARELAADPS
;
A
#
# COMPACT_ATOMS: atom_id res chain seq x y z
N MET A 1 -32.68 -2.36 -18.63
CA MET A 1 -31.41 -1.69 -18.38
C MET A 1 -31.66 -0.49 -17.51
N ASP A 2 -31.22 -0.55 -16.27
CA ASP A 2 -31.17 0.61 -15.39
C ASP A 2 -29.82 1.35 -15.53
N PHE A 3 -29.65 2.42 -14.75
CA PHE A 3 -28.42 3.21 -14.78
C PHE A 3 -27.18 2.41 -14.34
N ASP A 4 -27.32 1.53 -13.35
CA ASP A 4 -26.19 0.84 -12.77
C ASP A 4 -25.72 -0.29 -13.69
N GLU A 5 -26.63 -1.06 -14.27
CA GLU A 5 -26.33 -2.03 -15.33
C GLU A 5 -25.60 -1.35 -16.51
N ALA A 6 -26.08 -0.19 -16.94
CA ALA A 6 -25.45 0.57 -18.03
C ALA A 6 -24.05 1.10 -17.66
N ALA A 7 -23.86 1.57 -16.44
CA ALA A 7 -22.56 2.05 -15.96
C ALA A 7 -21.57 0.89 -15.80
N ASP A 8 -22.02 -0.28 -15.34
CA ASP A 8 -21.18 -1.46 -15.21
C ASP A 8 -20.77 -2.02 -16.57
N GLU A 9 -21.67 -2.01 -17.55
CA GLU A 9 -21.31 -2.33 -18.93
C GLU A 9 -20.30 -1.31 -19.50
N LEU A 10 -20.55 -0.01 -19.28
CA LEU A 10 -19.71 1.07 -19.80
C LEU A 10 -18.27 1.03 -19.27
N TYR A 11 -18.06 0.69 -18.00
CA TYR A 11 -16.72 0.58 -17.43
C TYR A 11 -16.07 -0.79 -17.64
N GLY A 12 -16.77 -1.75 -18.26
CA GLY A 12 -16.22 -3.06 -18.64
C GLY A 12 -15.61 -3.11 -20.03
N VAL A 13 -16.03 -2.22 -20.95
CA VAL A 13 -15.48 -2.18 -22.32
C VAL A 13 -14.07 -1.58 -22.36
N LEU A 14 -13.34 -1.81 -23.46
CA LEU A 14 -12.04 -1.21 -23.66
C LEU A 14 -12.12 0.33 -23.61
N PRO A 15 -11.09 1.03 -23.09
CA PRO A 15 -11.07 2.50 -23.08
C PRO A 15 -11.26 3.12 -24.47
N SER A 16 -10.81 2.45 -25.53
CA SER A 16 -11.03 2.88 -26.93
C SER A 16 -12.50 2.84 -27.35
N GLU A 17 -13.29 1.93 -26.79
CA GLU A 17 -14.70 1.70 -27.13
C GLU A 17 -15.64 2.51 -26.24
N PHE A 18 -15.17 2.94 -25.07
CA PHE A 18 -15.94 3.67 -24.05
C PHE A 18 -16.85 4.77 -24.61
N THR A 19 -16.35 5.61 -25.52
CA THR A 19 -17.15 6.73 -26.05
C THR A 19 -18.29 6.26 -26.95
N ALA A 20 -18.06 5.22 -27.74
CA ALA A 20 -19.08 4.63 -28.60
C ALA A 20 -20.15 3.93 -27.75
N THR A 21 -19.73 3.11 -26.78
CA THR A 21 -20.62 2.41 -25.85
C THR A 21 -21.43 3.39 -25.01
N ARG A 22 -20.81 4.45 -24.46
CA ARG A 22 -21.51 5.51 -23.70
C ARG A 22 -22.61 6.17 -24.52
N LYS A 23 -22.36 6.45 -25.80
CA LYS A 23 -23.35 7.06 -26.69
C LYS A 23 -24.52 6.12 -26.96
N ARG A 24 -24.24 4.82 -27.17
CA ARG A 24 -25.28 3.80 -27.36
C ARG A 24 -26.15 3.66 -26.12
N LEU A 25 -25.54 3.40 -24.97
CA LEU A 25 -26.22 3.22 -23.68
C LEU A 25 -27.03 4.46 -23.25
N ALA A 26 -26.50 5.67 -23.49
CA ALA A 26 -27.24 6.90 -23.21
C ALA A 26 -28.52 7.06 -24.08
N GLY A 27 -28.58 6.40 -25.24
CA GLY A 27 -29.79 6.36 -26.08
C GLY A 27 -30.84 5.37 -25.59
N GLU A 28 -30.45 4.43 -24.72
CA GLU A 28 -31.30 3.37 -24.17
C GLU A 28 -31.87 3.75 -22.78
N LEU A 29 -31.34 4.81 -22.15
CA LEU A 29 -31.71 5.27 -20.80
C LEU A 29 -32.67 6.47 -20.79
N PRO A 30 -33.46 6.66 -19.72
CA PRO A 30 -34.23 7.88 -19.48
C PRO A 30 -33.34 9.13 -19.45
N ARG A 31 -33.93 10.30 -19.74
CA ARG A 31 -33.19 11.57 -19.92
C ARG A 31 -32.20 11.89 -18.78
N ASP A 32 -32.60 11.68 -17.53
CA ASP A 32 -31.76 12.03 -16.39
C ASP A 32 -30.63 11.01 -16.14
N ASP A 33 -30.88 9.72 -16.36
CA ASP A 33 -29.84 8.69 -16.29
C ASP A 33 -28.88 8.75 -17.47
N ALA A 34 -29.38 9.04 -18.67
CA ALA A 34 -28.56 9.32 -19.84
C ALA A 34 -27.61 10.51 -19.57
N ARG A 35 -28.09 11.59 -18.93
CA ARG A 35 -27.25 12.72 -18.52
C ARG A 35 -26.16 12.29 -17.55
N ARG A 36 -26.50 11.52 -16.52
CA ARG A 36 -25.53 10.98 -15.55
C ARG A 36 -24.48 10.12 -16.25
N LEU A 37 -24.89 9.22 -17.15
CA LEU A 37 -23.98 8.34 -17.90
C LEU A 37 -23.05 9.14 -18.82
N THR A 38 -23.57 10.16 -19.52
CA THR A 38 -22.73 11.01 -20.38
C THR A 38 -21.70 11.85 -19.63
N ALA A 39 -21.93 12.13 -18.34
CA ALA A 39 -20.98 12.85 -17.48
C ALA A 39 -19.83 11.95 -16.99
N MET A 40 -19.97 10.62 -17.07
CA MET A 40 -18.92 9.68 -16.67
C MET A 40 -17.70 9.81 -17.57
N ARG A 41 -16.52 9.78 -16.94
CA ARG A 41 -15.23 9.95 -17.60
C ARG A 41 -14.70 8.61 -18.07
N ARG A 42 -14.02 8.66 -19.22
CA ARG A 42 -13.33 7.48 -19.75
C ARG A 42 -12.21 7.07 -18.79
N PRO A 43 -12.11 5.78 -18.42
CA PRO A 43 -11.03 5.30 -17.58
C PRO A 43 -9.67 5.38 -18.28
N THR A 44 -8.62 5.63 -17.51
CA THR A 44 -7.25 5.29 -17.94
C THR A 44 -7.09 3.77 -18.04
N VAL A 45 -6.05 3.31 -18.76
CA VAL A 45 -5.78 1.87 -18.89
C VAL A 45 -5.61 1.16 -17.54
N PRO A 46 -4.81 1.67 -16.58
CA PRO A 46 -4.69 1.04 -15.25
C PRO A 46 -5.99 1.07 -14.44
N ALA A 47 -6.76 2.16 -14.50
CA ALA A 47 -8.07 2.21 -13.83
C ALA A 47 -9.07 1.19 -14.42
N TRP A 48 -9.05 1.03 -15.75
CA TRP A 48 -9.84 0.01 -16.44
C TRP A 48 -9.44 -1.40 -16.02
N ALA A 49 -8.14 -1.68 -15.86
CA ALA A 49 -7.67 -2.99 -15.40
C ALA A 49 -8.17 -3.33 -13.98
N VAL A 50 -8.22 -2.34 -13.07
CA VAL A 50 -8.83 -2.52 -11.74
C VAL A 50 -10.35 -2.75 -11.86
N ASN A 51 -11.03 -2.01 -12.73
CA ASN A 51 -12.46 -2.22 -12.99
C ASN A 51 -12.75 -3.64 -13.54
N LEU A 52 -11.82 -4.23 -14.30
CA LEU A 52 -11.93 -5.63 -14.74
C LEU A 52 -11.80 -6.61 -13.56
N LEU A 53 -10.88 -6.40 -12.62
CA LEU A 53 -10.76 -7.24 -11.42
C LEU A 53 -12.05 -7.27 -10.60
N VAL A 54 -12.77 -6.15 -10.53
CA VAL A 54 -14.06 -6.06 -9.83
C VAL A 54 -15.13 -6.88 -10.55
N ARG A 55 -15.15 -6.85 -11.88
CA ARG A 55 -16.09 -7.63 -12.71
C ARG A 55 -15.79 -9.13 -12.70
N ASP A 56 -14.54 -9.48 -12.44
CA ASP A 56 -14.08 -10.84 -12.23
C ASP A 56 -14.27 -11.31 -10.78
N ASP A 57 -14.86 -10.48 -9.91
CA ASP A 57 -15.08 -10.75 -8.48
C ASP A 57 -13.78 -11.07 -7.69
N ALA A 58 -12.64 -10.58 -8.18
CA ALA A 58 -11.33 -10.91 -7.62
C ALA A 58 -10.94 -10.03 -6.42
N VAL A 59 -11.56 -8.85 -6.27
CA VAL A 59 -11.09 -7.83 -5.29
C VAL A 59 -11.55 -8.07 -3.85
N GLY A 60 -12.50 -8.98 -3.59
CA GLY A 60 -13.03 -9.23 -2.24
C GLY A 60 -11.95 -9.43 -1.18
N PRO A 61 -11.02 -10.39 -1.36
CA PRO A 61 -9.97 -10.68 -0.37
C PRO A 61 -9.07 -9.48 -0.03
N VAL A 62 -8.74 -8.63 -1.00
CA VAL A 62 -7.86 -7.47 -0.74
C VAL A 62 -8.58 -6.37 0.04
N LEU A 63 -9.89 -6.21 -0.17
CA LEU A 63 -10.71 -5.25 0.57
C LEU A 63 -10.94 -5.71 2.02
N GLU A 64 -11.21 -7.00 2.23
CA GLU A 64 -11.31 -7.62 3.56
C GLU A 64 -9.99 -7.53 4.34
N LEU A 65 -8.86 -7.71 3.66
CA LEU A 65 -7.54 -7.52 4.27
C LEU A 65 -7.37 -6.07 4.76
N GLY A 66 -7.79 -5.08 3.97
CA GLY A 66 -7.75 -3.67 4.39
C GLY A 66 -8.53 -3.42 5.69
N GLU A 67 -9.70 -4.03 5.84
CA GLU A 67 -10.50 -3.93 7.06
C GLU A 67 -9.78 -4.56 8.27
N ARG A 68 -9.22 -5.77 8.10
CA ARG A 68 -8.43 -6.46 9.13
C ARG A 68 -7.19 -5.67 9.56
N MET A 69 -6.47 -5.10 8.60
CA MET A 69 -5.27 -4.29 8.88
C MET A 69 -5.60 -3.02 9.67
N ARG A 70 -6.68 -2.32 9.32
CA ARG A 70 -7.12 -1.12 10.06
C ARG A 70 -7.61 -1.44 11.47
N ALA A 71 -8.29 -2.58 11.64
CA ALA A 71 -8.67 -3.08 12.97
C ALA A 71 -7.43 -3.38 13.83
N ALA A 72 -6.48 -4.16 13.30
CA ALA A 72 -5.24 -4.49 13.99
C ALA A 72 -4.41 -3.25 14.36
N TRP A 73 -4.37 -2.22 13.48
CA TRP A 73 -3.70 -0.96 13.77
C TRP A 73 -4.33 -0.22 14.95
N SER A 74 -5.66 -0.20 15.03
CA SER A 74 -6.39 0.47 16.11
C SER A 74 -6.24 -0.26 17.46
N GLU A 75 -6.01 -1.56 17.42
CA GLU A 75 -5.83 -2.42 18.59
C GLU A 75 -4.36 -2.59 19.00
N GLY A 76 -3.41 -2.04 18.24
CA GLY A 76 -1.97 -2.17 18.51
C GLY A 76 -1.40 -3.58 18.28
N GLY A 77 -2.01 -4.36 17.38
CA GLY A 77 -1.61 -5.74 17.09
C GLY A 77 -0.38 -5.88 16.18
N ASP A 78 0.15 -7.11 16.07
CA ASP A 78 1.25 -7.44 15.16
C ASP A 78 0.77 -7.47 13.69
N LEU A 79 1.31 -6.57 12.87
CA LEU A 79 0.98 -6.43 11.45
C LEU A 79 1.82 -7.34 10.55
N THR A 80 2.86 -8.02 11.08
CA THR A 80 3.84 -8.74 10.25
C THR A 80 3.20 -9.84 9.39
N ALA A 81 2.22 -10.56 9.93
CA ALA A 81 1.48 -11.57 9.18
C ALA A 81 0.60 -10.93 8.09
N LEU A 82 -0.10 -9.84 8.41
CA LEU A 82 -0.98 -9.12 7.48
C LEU A 82 -0.19 -8.42 6.37
N ASP A 83 1.01 -7.94 6.64
CA ASP A 83 1.91 -7.35 5.64
C ASP A 83 2.38 -8.36 4.59
N ARG A 84 2.62 -9.62 4.99
CA ARG A 84 2.95 -10.70 4.05
C ARG A 84 1.74 -11.10 3.21
N GLU A 85 0.58 -11.22 3.84
CA GLU A 85 -0.70 -11.48 3.16
C GLU A 85 -1.02 -10.38 2.14
N ARG A 86 -0.78 -9.12 2.50
CA ARG A 86 -0.89 -7.95 1.60
C ARG A 86 -0.04 -8.11 0.36
N ALA A 87 1.25 -8.39 0.53
CA ALA A 87 2.17 -8.50 -0.59
C ALA A 87 1.73 -9.61 -1.57
N SER A 88 1.34 -10.78 -1.04
CA SER A 88 0.85 -11.90 -1.85
C SER A 88 -0.43 -11.56 -2.61
N LEU A 89 -1.46 -11.04 -1.93
CA LEU A 89 -2.74 -10.75 -2.56
C LEU A 89 -2.64 -9.66 -3.64
N VAL A 90 -1.85 -8.62 -3.39
CA VAL A 90 -1.65 -7.56 -4.39
C VAL A 90 -0.92 -8.10 -5.61
N GLU A 91 0.14 -8.92 -5.42
CA GLU A 91 0.86 -9.53 -6.53
C GLU A 91 -0.05 -10.45 -7.37
N ASP A 92 -0.86 -11.29 -6.71
CA ASP A 92 -1.83 -12.17 -7.36
C ASP A 92 -2.85 -11.39 -8.21
N LEU A 93 -3.37 -10.29 -7.67
CA LEU A 93 -4.33 -9.43 -8.37
C LEU A 93 -3.69 -8.68 -9.54
N VAL A 94 -2.44 -8.23 -9.42
CA VAL A 94 -1.73 -7.60 -10.54
C VAL A 94 -1.52 -8.61 -11.67
N ARG A 95 -1.17 -9.87 -11.35
CA ARG A 95 -1.09 -10.95 -12.37
C ARG A 95 -2.45 -11.26 -12.99
N ARG A 96 -3.52 -11.26 -12.20
CA ARG A 96 -4.88 -11.45 -12.72
C ARG A 96 -5.30 -10.30 -13.63
N ALA A 97 -5.00 -9.05 -13.26
CA ALA A 97 -5.27 -7.87 -14.08
C ALA A 97 -4.54 -7.93 -15.42
N ARG A 98 -3.27 -8.35 -15.43
CA ARG A 98 -2.51 -8.59 -16.67
C ARG A 98 -3.20 -9.63 -17.56
N THR A 99 -3.66 -10.73 -16.97
CA THR A 99 -4.36 -11.81 -17.69
C THR A 99 -5.65 -11.30 -18.32
N LEU A 100 -6.52 -10.64 -17.54
CA LEU A 100 -7.78 -10.09 -18.02
C LEU A 100 -7.57 -9.03 -19.12
N ALA A 101 -6.54 -8.20 -18.98
CA ALA A 101 -6.21 -7.18 -19.95
C ALA A 101 -5.69 -7.79 -21.28
N ASP A 102 -4.92 -8.87 -21.21
CA ASP A 102 -4.45 -9.64 -22.38
C ASP A 102 -5.62 -10.36 -23.08
N GLU A 103 -6.50 -11.01 -22.33
CA GLU A 103 -7.74 -11.64 -22.85
C GLU A 103 -8.64 -10.62 -23.57
N ALA A 104 -8.67 -9.38 -23.10
CA ALA A 104 -9.38 -8.26 -23.73
C ALA A 104 -8.60 -7.61 -24.90
N GLY A 105 -7.43 -8.13 -25.28
CA GLY A 105 -6.63 -7.64 -26.41
C GLY A 105 -5.85 -6.35 -26.13
N ARG A 106 -5.65 -5.99 -24.86
CA ARG A 106 -4.90 -4.81 -24.44
C ARG A 106 -3.93 -5.14 -23.30
N PRO A 107 -2.78 -5.77 -23.57
CA PRO A 107 -1.80 -6.12 -22.54
C PRO A 107 -1.30 -4.89 -21.77
N LEU A 108 -1.10 -5.05 -20.47
CA LEU A 108 -0.56 -4.01 -19.60
C LEU A 108 0.96 -3.92 -19.73
N SER A 109 1.48 -2.70 -19.82
CA SER A 109 2.91 -2.46 -19.61
C SER A 109 3.26 -2.60 -18.12
N ASP A 110 4.53 -2.75 -17.80
CA ASP A 110 4.99 -2.79 -16.41
C ASP A 110 4.58 -1.53 -15.64
N ALA A 111 4.74 -0.35 -16.23
CA ALA A 111 4.31 0.91 -15.62
C ALA A 111 2.80 0.96 -15.30
N PHE A 112 1.94 0.39 -16.15
CA PHE A 112 0.51 0.31 -15.84
C PHE A 112 0.19 -0.76 -14.80
N ALA A 113 0.95 -1.86 -14.76
CA ALA A 113 0.83 -2.84 -13.70
C ALA A 113 1.23 -2.25 -12.34
N ASP A 114 2.25 -1.39 -12.30
CA ASP A 114 2.65 -0.68 -11.08
C ASP A 114 1.54 0.29 -10.60
N GLU A 115 0.88 1.01 -11.51
CA GLU A 115 -0.27 1.87 -11.15
C GLU A 115 -1.50 1.07 -10.64
N VAL A 116 -1.67 -0.17 -11.10
CA VAL A 116 -2.66 -1.11 -10.57
C VAL A 116 -2.27 -1.54 -9.15
N ASP A 117 -1.02 -1.93 -8.91
CA ASP A 117 -0.48 -2.24 -7.57
C ASP A 117 -0.70 -1.06 -6.60
N GLU A 118 -0.34 0.16 -7.01
CA GLU A 118 -0.53 1.38 -6.21
C GLU A 118 -2.01 1.59 -5.83
N THR A 119 -2.94 1.35 -6.76
CA THR A 119 -4.38 1.48 -6.52
C THR A 119 -4.89 0.45 -5.53
N LEU A 120 -4.45 -0.81 -5.64
CA LEU A 120 -4.82 -1.87 -4.71
C LEU A 120 -4.28 -1.59 -3.30
N ARG A 121 -3.04 -1.10 -3.18
CA ARG A 121 -2.47 -0.66 -1.90
C ARG A 121 -3.24 0.52 -1.30
N ALA A 122 -3.67 1.48 -2.12
CA ALA A 122 -4.49 2.59 -1.67
C ALA A 122 -5.83 2.10 -1.08
N ALA A 123 -6.49 1.12 -1.71
CA ALA A 123 -7.73 0.52 -1.19
C ALA A 123 -7.55 -0.22 0.14
N ILE A 124 -6.38 -0.85 0.36
CA ILE A 124 -6.05 -1.48 1.64
C ILE A 124 -5.87 -0.43 2.74
N ALA A 125 -5.25 0.70 2.41
CA ALA A 125 -4.93 1.75 3.38
C ALA A 125 -6.12 2.67 3.70
N ASP A 126 -6.99 2.98 2.73
CA ASP A 126 -8.04 3.99 2.86
C ASP A 126 -9.44 3.40 2.57
N PRO A 127 -10.39 3.47 3.53
CA PRO A 127 -11.77 3.02 3.32
C PRO A 127 -12.46 3.67 2.11
N SER A 128 -12.20 4.95 1.85
CA SER A 128 -12.82 5.65 0.71
C SER A 128 -12.28 5.15 -0.64
N ALA A 129 -11.00 4.78 -0.68
CA ALA A 129 -10.40 4.12 -1.83
C ALA A 129 -10.94 2.69 -2.01
N ALA A 130 -11.16 1.97 -0.91
CA ALA A 130 -11.79 0.65 -0.92
C ALA A 130 -13.20 0.70 -1.53
N ASP A 131 -14.01 1.69 -1.15
CA ASP A 131 -15.35 1.90 -1.69
C ASP A 131 -15.32 2.28 -3.18
N ALA A 132 -14.36 3.12 -3.58
CA ALA A 132 -14.18 3.49 -4.99
C ALA A 132 -13.78 2.29 -5.86
N VAL A 133 -12.89 1.41 -5.37
CA VAL A 133 -12.54 0.15 -6.05
C VAL A 133 -13.74 -0.78 -6.09
N ARG A 134 -14.46 -0.97 -4.98
CA ARG A 134 -15.65 -1.83 -4.89
C ARG A 134 -16.74 -1.40 -5.88
N ALA A 135 -16.87 -0.10 -6.13
CA ALA A 135 -17.80 0.42 -7.13
C ALA A 135 -17.45 0.04 -8.58
N GLY A 136 -16.20 -0.36 -8.89
CA GLY A 136 -15.79 -0.86 -10.20
C GLY A 136 -15.93 0.14 -11.35
N ARG A 137 -15.90 1.44 -11.05
CA ARG A 137 -16.14 2.56 -11.99
C ARG A 137 -15.07 3.63 -11.89
N LEU A 138 -13.82 3.24 -11.63
CA LEU A 138 -12.68 4.14 -11.54
C LEU A 138 -12.38 4.79 -12.89
N ASP A 139 -12.17 6.10 -12.93
CA ASP A 139 -11.73 6.82 -14.12
C ASP A 139 -10.21 7.07 -14.15
N HIS A 140 -9.54 7.07 -12.99
CA HIS A 140 -8.08 7.19 -12.83
C HIS A 140 -7.59 6.25 -11.71
N PRO A 141 -6.29 5.91 -11.68
CA PRO A 141 -5.70 5.13 -10.61
C PRO A 141 -5.76 5.90 -9.28
N LEU A 142 -5.86 5.17 -8.18
CA LEU A 142 -5.79 5.75 -6.85
C LEU A 142 -4.35 5.64 -6.36
N ARG A 143 -3.90 6.65 -5.61
CA ARG A 143 -2.59 6.62 -4.96
C ARG A 143 -2.80 6.85 -3.49
N HIS A 144 -2.03 6.13 -2.67
CA HIS A 144 -1.94 6.40 -1.25
C HIS A 144 -1.16 7.70 -1.05
N THR A 145 -1.86 8.83 -1.07
CA THR A 145 -1.33 10.09 -0.55
C THR A 145 -1.64 10.16 0.94
N GLY A 146 -0.62 10.04 1.78
CA GLY A 146 -0.72 10.49 3.16
C GLY A 146 -1.08 11.97 3.16
N PHE A 147 -2.20 12.32 3.82
CA PHE A 147 -2.72 13.67 4.02
C PHE A 147 -3.17 14.47 2.78
N GLY A 148 -4.49 14.75 2.70
CA GLY A 148 -5.02 15.83 1.85
C GLY A 148 -6.52 15.72 1.57
N PRO A 149 -7.36 16.66 2.03
CA PRO A 149 -8.80 16.64 1.78
C PRO A 149 -9.14 17.32 0.44
N PHE A 150 -10.03 16.66 -0.31
CA PHE A 150 -10.76 17.14 -1.50
C PHE A 150 -10.01 17.20 -2.83
N GLY A 151 -10.35 16.23 -3.68
CA GLY A 151 -10.23 16.33 -5.13
C GLY A 151 -10.95 17.56 -5.68
N ALA A 152 -10.31 18.20 -6.66
CA ALA A 152 -10.67 19.47 -7.25
C ALA A 152 -12.16 19.57 -7.68
N ALA A 153 -12.87 20.53 -7.11
CA ALA A 153 -14.13 21.01 -7.65
C ALA A 153 -13.90 21.74 -8.99
N ALA A 154 -14.61 21.30 -10.02
CA ALA A 154 -14.63 21.95 -11.33
C ALA A 154 -15.32 23.32 -11.27
N PRO A 155 -14.90 24.33 -12.06
CA PRO A 155 -15.61 25.60 -12.15
C PRO A 155 -16.95 25.44 -12.90
N PRO A 156 -18.03 26.12 -12.50
CA PRO A 156 -19.29 26.08 -13.24
C PRO A 156 -19.19 26.79 -14.60
N ALA A 157 -19.96 26.27 -15.54
CA ALA A 157 -20.07 26.72 -16.92
C ALA A 157 -20.52 28.20 -17.05
N ARG A 158 -19.95 28.90 -18.05
CA ARG A 158 -20.34 30.24 -18.48
C ARG A 158 -21.79 30.26 -19.03
N PRO A 159 -22.66 31.19 -18.60
CA PRO A 159 -23.88 31.52 -19.34
C PRO A 159 -23.61 32.58 -20.43
N LYS A 160 -24.37 32.47 -21.54
CA LYS A 160 -24.41 33.43 -22.66
C LYS A 160 -25.02 34.78 -22.23
N PRO A 161 -24.63 35.92 -22.85
CA PRO A 161 -25.07 37.25 -22.38
C PRO A 161 -26.45 37.67 -22.95
N PRO A 162 -27.31 38.37 -22.17
CA PRO A 162 -28.45 39.15 -22.65
C PRO A 162 -28.06 40.61 -22.98
N PRO A 163 -28.93 41.42 -23.62
CA PRO A 163 -28.54 42.66 -24.28
C PRO A 163 -28.36 43.86 -23.31
N ARG A 164 -27.57 44.84 -23.78
CA ARG A 164 -27.04 46.02 -23.07
C ARG A 164 -28.12 46.98 -22.52
N PRO A 165 -27.82 47.66 -21.40
CA PRO A 165 -28.31 49.02 -21.14
C PRO A 165 -27.21 50.09 -21.05
N ALA A 166 -27.68 51.32 -21.23
CA ALA A 166 -27.09 52.68 -21.26
C ALA A 166 -25.67 52.96 -20.73
N LYS A 167 -24.99 53.89 -21.43
CA LYS A 167 -23.70 54.53 -21.13
C LYS A 167 -23.65 55.15 -19.72
N LYS A 168 -22.66 54.76 -18.93
CA LYS A 168 -22.15 55.53 -17.77
C LYS A 168 -20.90 56.33 -18.16
N THR A 169 -20.65 57.40 -17.42
CA THR A 169 -19.55 58.38 -17.58
C THR A 169 -18.19 57.78 -17.23
N ARG A 170 -17.12 58.28 -17.89
CA ARG A 170 -15.74 57.76 -17.79
C ARG A 170 -15.15 57.77 -16.36
N GLU A 171 -15.57 58.70 -15.50
CA GLU A 171 -15.11 58.77 -14.09
C GLU A 171 -15.57 57.58 -13.24
N ASP A 172 -16.76 57.02 -13.51
CA ASP A 172 -17.27 55.85 -12.76
C ASP A 172 -16.54 54.55 -13.15
N GLU A 173 -16.01 54.48 -14.38
CA GLU A 173 -15.25 53.32 -14.87
C GLU A 173 -13.84 53.26 -14.26
N ASP A 174 -13.19 54.40 -14.05
CA ASP A 174 -11.86 54.48 -13.46
C ASP A 174 -11.87 54.20 -11.95
N ALA A 175 -12.89 54.68 -11.21
CA ALA A 175 -13.09 54.33 -9.81
C ALA A 175 -13.37 52.83 -9.62
N ALA A 176 -14.22 52.25 -10.48
CA ALA A 176 -14.51 50.82 -10.45
C ALA A 176 -13.29 49.96 -10.83
N ARG A 177 -12.40 50.45 -11.70
CA ARG A 177 -11.14 49.78 -12.04
C ARG A 177 -10.17 49.79 -10.86
N ALA A 178 -9.99 50.93 -10.20
CA ALA A 178 -9.11 51.05 -9.04
C ALA A 178 -9.57 50.16 -7.87
N GLU A 179 -10.88 50.06 -7.62
CA GLU A 179 -11.43 49.16 -6.59
C GLU A 179 -11.19 47.68 -6.92
N ARG A 180 -11.37 47.28 -8.19
CA ARG A 180 -11.08 45.92 -8.67
C ARG A 180 -9.61 45.56 -8.49
N GLU A 181 -8.70 46.45 -8.87
CA GLU A 181 -7.26 46.23 -8.68
C GLU A 181 -6.87 46.12 -7.22
N ARG A 182 -7.47 46.92 -6.33
CA ARG A 182 -7.25 46.81 -4.87
C ARG A 182 -7.72 45.44 -4.37
N LYS A 183 -8.92 45.00 -4.74
CA LYS A 183 -9.46 43.69 -4.37
C LYS A 183 -8.62 42.54 -4.92
N ASP A 184 -8.11 42.66 -6.14
CA ASP A 184 -7.23 41.65 -6.75
C ASP A 184 -5.88 41.58 -6.05
N ARG A 185 -5.29 42.73 -5.66
CA ARG A 185 -4.06 42.77 -4.85
C ARG A 185 -4.28 42.13 -3.48
N GLU A 186 -5.40 42.43 -2.83
CA GLU A 186 -5.78 41.87 -1.53
C GLU A 186 -5.94 40.34 -1.61
N ARG A 187 -6.66 39.83 -2.62
CA ARG A 187 -6.82 38.39 -2.87
C ARG A 187 -5.49 37.69 -3.18
N ARG A 188 -4.58 38.34 -3.92
CA ARG A 188 -3.24 37.80 -4.19
C ARG A 188 -2.40 37.72 -2.93
N ALA A 189 -2.46 38.74 -2.07
CA ALA A 189 -1.75 38.76 -0.79
C ALA A 189 -2.28 37.67 0.16
N GLU A 190 -3.60 37.48 0.23
CA GLU A 190 -4.22 36.40 1.01
C GLU A 190 -3.76 35.02 0.50
N ARG A 191 -3.81 34.79 -0.82
CA ARG A 191 -3.33 33.53 -1.42
C ARG A 191 -1.84 33.29 -1.15
N ALA A 192 -1.01 34.33 -1.16
CA ALA A 192 0.41 34.21 -0.86
C ALA A 192 0.63 33.78 0.60
N ARG A 193 -0.09 34.41 1.55
CA ARG A 193 -0.05 34.02 2.97
C ARG A 193 -0.55 32.60 3.21
N ASP A 194 -1.58 32.18 2.49
CA ASP A 194 -2.09 30.81 2.58
C ASP A 194 -1.09 29.79 2.03
N ALA A 195 -0.41 30.12 0.94
CA ALA A 195 0.66 29.29 0.39
C ALA A 195 1.86 29.20 1.34
N GLU A 196 2.25 30.30 1.97
CA GLU A 196 3.32 30.36 2.96
C GLU A 196 2.99 29.51 4.20
N ARG A 197 1.78 29.62 4.76
CA ARG A 197 1.35 28.76 5.88
C ARG A 197 1.39 27.27 5.51
N LYS A 198 0.93 26.91 4.32
CA LYS A 198 0.99 25.52 3.83
C LYS A 198 2.42 25.04 3.63
N ALA A 199 3.32 25.90 3.18
CA ALA A 199 4.74 25.57 3.05
C ALA A 199 5.37 25.33 4.43
N GLU A 200 5.11 26.20 5.42
CA GLU A 200 5.58 25.99 6.79
C GLU A 200 5.03 24.71 7.42
N GLU A 201 3.74 24.39 7.22
CA GLU A 201 3.13 23.14 7.69
C GLU A 201 3.78 21.91 7.06
N ALA A 202 4.07 21.97 5.76
CA ALA A 202 4.77 20.92 5.03
C ALA A 202 6.22 20.75 5.51
N GLU A 203 6.94 21.86 5.76
CA GLU A 203 8.30 21.83 6.30
C GLU A 203 8.36 21.26 7.72
N ARG A 204 7.40 21.62 8.58
CA ARG A 204 7.28 21.03 9.93
C ARG A 204 7.00 19.53 9.86
N SER A 205 6.09 19.12 8.98
CA SER A 205 5.79 17.71 8.77
C SER A 205 7.03 16.97 8.25
N LEU A 206 7.77 17.54 7.30
CA LEU A 206 9.01 16.96 6.79
C LEU A 206 10.06 16.79 7.89
N ALA A 207 10.22 17.78 8.77
CA ALA A 207 11.14 17.71 9.90
C ALA A 207 10.75 16.59 10.89
N GLU A 208 9.46 16.47 11.22
CA GLU A 208 8.93 15.41 12.08
C GLU A 208 9.18 14.01 11.50
N TRP A 209 8.85 13.82 10.22
CA TRP A 209 9.08 12.55 9.53
C TRP A 209 10.55 12.22 9.36
N THR A 210 11.41 13.23 9.17
CA THR A 210 12.87 13.05 9.11
C THR A 210 13.39 12.57 10.46
N SER A 211 12.99 13.18 11.57
CA SER A 211 13.36 12.74 12.93
C SER A 211 12.89 11.31 13.19
N THR A 212 11.65 10.99 12.80
CA THR A 212 11.09 9.64 12.95
C THR A 212 11.88 8.60 12.16
N LEU A 213 12.30 8.94 10.94
CA LEU A 213 13.13 8.08 10.10
C LEU A 213 14.52 7.87 10.70
N GLU A 214 15.15 8.91 11.24
CA GLU A 214 16.44 8.82 11.92
C GLU A 214 16.37 7.94 13.18
N GLU A 215 15.33 8.10 14.00
CA GLU A 215 15.09 7.23 15.16
C GLU A 215 14.88 5.77 14.75
N ALA A 216 14.06 5.52 13.72
CA ALA A 216 13.81 4.17 13.22
C ALA A 216 15.09 3.51 12.69
N ARG A 217 15.93 4.27 11.96
CA ARG A 217 17.25 3.80 11.50
C ARG A 217 18.20 3.51 12.66
N GLY A 218 18.19 4.34 13.70
CA GLY A 218 18.97 4.10 14.92
C GLY A 218 18.56 2.79 15.60
N ARG A 219 17.26 2.58 15.81
CA ARG A 219 16.74 1.32 16.41
C ARG A 219 17.07 0.09 15.57
N LEU A 220 17.03 0.21 14.25
CA LEU A 220 17.44 -0.88 13.36
C LEU A 220 18.93 -1.22 13.53
N ALA A 221 19.81 -0.21 13.52
CA ALA A 221 21.24 -0.41 13.72
C ALA A 221 21.57 -1.00 15.11
N ASP A 222 20.81 -0.65 16.14
CA ASP A 222 20.93 -1.24 17.48
C ASP A 222 20.53 -2.73 17.47
N ALA A 223 19.40 -3.06 16.85
CA ALA A 223 18.92 -4.43 16.73
C ALA A 223 19.87 -5.32 15.89
N GLU A 224 20.45 -4.76 14.82
CA GLU A 224 21.45 -5.47 14.00
C GLU A 224 22.72 -5.78 14.81
N ARG A 225 23.20 -4.85 15.64
CA ARG A 225 24.32 -5.08 16.55
C ARG A 225 24.01 -6.17 17.58
N GLU A 226 22.83 -6.12 18.19
CA GLU A 226 22.40 -7.16 19.13
C GLU A 226 22.32 -8.55 18.47
N LEU A 227 21.84 -8.62 17.23
CA LEU A 227 21.78 -9.87 16.48
C LEU A 227 23.18 -10.46 16.23
N ASP A 228 24.15 -9.63 15.90
CA ASP A 228 25.52 -10.07 15.66
C ASP A 228 26.21 -10.52 16.97
N ASP A 229 26.00 -9.80 18.07
CA ASP A 229 26.46 -10.22 19.40
C ASP A 229 25.85 -11.58 19.82
N LEU A 230 24.55 -11.76 19.59
CA LEU A 230 23.86 -13.03 19.88
C LEU A 230 24.40 -14.18 19.02
N ARG A 231 24.69 -13.93 17.73
CA ARG A 231 25.31 -14.91 16.83
C ARG A 231 26.69 -15.33 17.31
N GLU A 232 27.52 -14.38 17.77
CA GLU A 232 28.82 -14.69 18.36
C GLU A 232 28.69 -15.54 19.62
N ARG A 233 27.77 -15.16 20.53
CA ARG A 233 27.49 -15.94 21.74
C ARG A 233 27.04 -17.37 21.45
N VAL A 234 26.25 -17.59 20.39
CA VAL A 234 25.85 -18.93 19.94
C VAL A 234 27.07 -19.71 19.44
N ARG A 235 27.90 -19.14 18.56
CA ARG A 235 29.12 -19.81 18.06
C ARG A 235 30.03 -20.23 19.21
N ASP A 236 30.24 -19.35 20.18
CA ASP A 236 31.02 -19.61 21.37
C ASP A 236 30.44 -20.73 22.24
N ALA A 237 29.12 -20.74 22.42
CA ALA A 237 28.43 -21.80 23.16
C ALA A 237 28.56 -23.16 22.46
N GLU A 238 28.47 -23.20 21.13
CA GLU A 238 28.66 -24.41 20.35
C GLU A 238 30.10 -24.93 20.39
N ALA A 239 31.09 -24.04 20.34
CA ALA A 239 32.50 -24.39 20.51
C ALA A 239 32.75 -24.98 21.90
N ARG A 240 32.22 -24.35 22.96
CA ARG A 240 32.28 -24.87 24.34
C ARG A 240 31.62 -26.25 24.45
N ARG A 241 30.41 -26.41 23.90
CA ARG A 241 29.69 -27.70 23.88
C ARG A 241 30.53 -28.79 23.22
N THR A 242 31.12 -28.49 22.07
CA THR A 242 31.97 -29.44 21.33
C THR A 242 33.22 -29.82 22.14
N GLY A 243 33.86 -28.84 22.79
CA GLY A 243 35.01 -29.08 23.67
C GLY A 243 34.65 -29.96 24.89
N LEU A 244 33.51 -29.69 25.52
CA LEU A 244 33.01 -30.50 26.65
C LEU A 244 32.66 -31.93 26.23
N ALA A 245 32.00 -32.10 25.08
CA ALA A 245 31.67 -33.43 24.55
C ALA A 245 32.93 -34.28 24.30
N ARG A 246 34.00 -33.69 23.75
CA ARG A 246 35.28 -34.37 23.57
C ARG A 246 35.91 -34.77 24.90
N ARG A 247 35.88 -33.88 25.91
CA ARG A 247 36.40 -34.19 27.25
C ARG A 247 35.63 -35.31 27.93
N ALA A 248 34.30 -35.29 27.82
CA ALA A 248 33.44 -36.37 28.34
C ALA A 248 33.79 -37.70 27.68
N GLN A 249 33.93 -37.75 26.35
CA GLN A 249 34.31 -38.97 25.64
C GLN A 249 35.69 -39.51 26.07
N VAL A 250 36.67 -38.63 26.30
CA VAL A 250 37.98 -39.06 26.81
C VAL A 250 37.85 -39.61 28.22
N ALA A 251 37.12 -38.92 29.11
CA ALA A 251 36.90 -39.36 30.48
C ALA A 251 36.18 -40.72 30.55
N GLU A 252 35.16 -40.95 29.72
CA GLU A 252 34.49 -42.24 29.58
C GLU A 252 35.46 -43.36 29.19
N ARG A 253 36.33 -43.11 28.18
CA ARG A 253 37.31 -44.12 27.76
C ARG A 253 38.34 -44.46 28.84
N GLU A 254 38.79 -43.45 29.59
CA GLU A 254 39.72 -43.67 30.71
C GLU A 254 39.03 -44.39 31.87
N HIS A 255 37.77 -44.04 32.17
CA HIS A 255 36.94 -44.76 33.14
C HIS A 255 36.83 -46.24 32.78
N ASP A 256 36.43 -46.57 31.55
CA ASP A 256 36.28 -47.96 31.08
C ASP A 256 37.59 -48.76 31.14
N ARG A 257 38.73 -48.10 30.88
CA ARG A 257 40.06 -48.73 31.00
C ARG A 257 40.41 -49.02 32.45
N ALA A 258 40.19 -48.04 33.33
CA ALA A 258 40.42 -48.20 34.76
C ALA A 258 39.54 -49.30 35.35
N GLU A 259 38.27 -49.37 34.92
CA GLU A 259 37.32 -50.39 35.35
C GLU A 259 37.79 -51.80 34.95
N ARG A 260 38.14 -52.01 33.67
CA ARG A 260 38.71 -53.29 33.19
C ARG A 260 39.98 -53.68 33.95
N THR A 261 40.87 -52.73 34.20
CA THR A 261 42.13 -52.98 34.93
C THR A 261 41.84 -53.40 36.38
N ALA A 262 40.89 -52.75 37.04
CA ALA A 262 40.47 -53.08 38.40
C ALA A 262 39.81 -54.47 38.46
N GLU A 263 38.99 -54.84 37.47
CA GLU A 263 38.39 -56.17 37.36
C GLU A 263 39.44 -57.27 37.18
N GLU A 264 40.41 -57.06 36.29
CA GLU A 264 41.51 -58.00 36.07
C GLU A 264 42.36 -58.18 37.33
N ALA A 265 42.72 -57.08 38.01
CA ALA A 265 43.46 -57.14 39.26
C ALA A 265 42.68 -57.88 40.37
N ARG A 266 41.38 -57.63 40.50
CA ARG A 266 40.50 -58.36 41.43
C ARG A 266 40.42 -59.85 41.10
N ARG A 267 40.30 -60.21 39.82
CA ARG A 267 40.30 -61.61 39.36
C ARG A 267 41.61 -62.29 39.73
N ARG A 268 42.75 -61.65 39.43
CA ARG A 268 44.08 -62.19 39.74
C ARG A 268 44.29 -62.37 41.24
N ALA A 269 43.86 -61.42 42.05
CA ALA A 269 43.92 -61.52 43.51
C ALA A 269 43.10 -62.71 44.04
N ARG A 270 41.92 -62.97 43.48
CA ARG A 270 41.09 -64.14 43.84
C ARG A 270 41.75 -65.46 43.44
N GLU A 271 42.33 -65.54 42.24
CA GLU A 271 43.06 -66.73 41.79
C GLU A 271 44.21 -67.07 42.73
N LEU A 272 45.04 -66.09 43.10
CA LEU A 272 46.18 -66.27 44.01
C LEU A 272 45.74 -66.66 45.44
N ALA A 273 44.57 -66.19 45.89
CA ALA A 273 44.03 -66.55 47.20
C ALA A 273 43.41 -67.96 47.23
N ALA A 274 43.03 -68.51 46.08
CA ALA A 274 42.39 -69.83 45.95
C ALA A 274 43.39 -70.98 45.75
N ASP A 275 44.69 -70.68 45.59
CA ASP A 275 45.78 -71.66 45.43
C ASP A 275 46.65 -71.67 46.70
N PRO A 276 46.23 -72.35 47.79
CA PRO A 276 47.07 -72.49 48.97
C PRO A 276 48.09 -73.61 48.71
N SER A 277 49.36 -73.23 48.59
CA SER A 277 50.50 -74.16 48.60
C SER A 277 50.42 -75.19 49.71
#